data_AF-A0A1G3Q7V4-F1
#
_entry.id   AF-A0A1G3Q7V4-F1
#
_cell.length_a   1.000
_cell.length_b   1.000
_cell.length_c   1.000
_cell.angle_alpha   90.00
_cell.angle_beta   90.00
_cell.angle_gamma   90.00
#
_symmetry.space_group_name_H-M   'P 1'
#
loop_
_entity.id
_entity.type
_entity.pdbx_description
1 polymer ?
#
loop_
_entity_poly.entity_id
_entity_poly.type
_entity_poly.pdbx_seq_one_letter_code
_entity_poly.pdbx_strand_id
1 'polypeptide(L)'
;MTASGIISRLRDELDRTFTTLNAWLAEDVSVRKFRSRPDEWSIEEILEHVTLANHYLLILIEKARKKALKNPDPSRIKYELEGYRLTSPRLEEIGVNNSFPWNCPRHMMPTGKKTPDRMQAEMATQETRLRESLSMMQNGEGVLCRTAMSVHSLGRLDVYQYIYFLLMHAQRHIQQMEETAFGCNIIKRS
;
A
#
# COMPACT_ATOMS: atom_id res chain seq x y z
N MET A 1 -6.99 -11.70 17.39
CA MET A 1 -7.66 -10.44 16.98
C MET A 1 -8.99 -10.81 16.35
N THR A 2 -10.08 -10.06 16.54
CA THR A 2 -11.36 -10.38 15.88
C THR A 2 -11.35 -9.91 14.42
N ALA A 3 -12.21 -10.48 13.56
CA ALA A 3 -12.39 -10.00 12.18
C ALA A 3 -12.72 -8.50 12.12
N SER A 4 -13.63 -8.05 12.99
CA SER A 4 -13.98 -6.62 13.11
C SER A 4 -12.79 -5.75 13.51
N GLY A 5 -11.95 -6.21 14.45
CA GLY A 5 -10.75 -5.50 14.88
C GLY A 5 -9.69 -5.40 13.78
N ILE A 6 -9.49 -6.46 12.99
CA ILE A 6 -8.60 -6.46 11.83
C ILE A 6 -9.09 -5.43 10.80
N ILE A 7 -10.38 -5.47 10.47
CA ILE A 7 -10.97 -4.60 9.45
C ILE A 7 -10.95 -3.13 9.90
N SER A 8 -11.26 -2.85 11.18
CA SER A 8 -11.19 -1.49 11.72
C SER A 8 -9.77 -0.94 11.60
N ARG A 9 -8.76 -1.71 12.03
CA ARG A 9 -7.35 -1.30 11.92
C ARG A 9 -6.93 -1.04 10.47
N LEU A 10 -7.37 -1.88 9.54
CA LEU A 10 -7.07 -1.69 8.12
C LEU A 10 -7.78 -0.48 7.51
N ARG A 11 -9.01 -0.17 7.95
CA ARG A 11 -9.72 1.04 7.53
C ARG A 11 -9.00 2.29 8.04
N ASP A 12 -8.62 2.32 9.31
CA ASP A 12 -7.89 3.45 9.88
C ASP A 12 -6.56 3.71 9.13
N GLU A 13 -5.82 2.64 8.83
CA GLU A 13 -4.56 2.74 8.11
C GLU A 13 -4.76 3.16 6.64
N LEU A 14 -5.81 2.66 5.99
CA LEU A 14 -6.21 3.07 4.65
C LEU A 14 -6.57 4.56 4.60
N ASP A 15 -7.41 5.02 5.52
CA ASP A 15 -7.86 6.41 5.60
C ASP A 15 -6.65 7.35 5.73
N ARG A 16 -5.74 7.05 6.67
CA ARG A 16 -4.50 7.83 6.86
C ARG A 16 -3.64 7.84 5.62
N THR A 17 -3.37 6.66 5.06
CA THR A 17 -2.48 6.50 3.90
C THR A 17 -3.00 7.29 2.70
N PHE A 18 -4.25 7.09 2.30
CA PHE A 18 -4.80 7.76 1.12
C PHE A 18 -5.03 9.26 1.34
N THR A 19 -5.33 9.70 2.57
CA THR A 19 -5.36 11.13 2.90
C THR A 19 -3.98 11.76 2.68
N THR A 20 -2.92 11.14 3.18
CA THR A 20 -1.55 11.65 3.01
C THR A 20 -1.09 11.61 1.56
N LEU A 21 -1.37 10.55 0.80
CA LEU A 21 -1.05 10.49 -0.63
C LEU A 21 -1.76 11.60 -1.42
N ASN A 22 -3.04 11.86 -1.13
CA ASN A 22 -3.79 12.94 -1.76
C ASN A 22 -3.26 14.32 -1.38
N ALA A 23 -2.79 14.51 -0.14
CA ALA A 23 -2.12 15.75 0.27
C ALA A 23 -0.85 15.99 -0.56
N TRP A 24 0.00 14.97 -0.74
CA TRP A 24 1.19 15.06 -1.59
C TRP A 24 0.88 15.35 -3.06
N LEU A 25 -0.23 14.83 -3.60
CA LEU A 25 -0.70 15.19 -4.95
C LEU A 25 -1.14 16.65 -5.05
N ALA A 26 -1.64 17.24 -3.96
CA ALA A 26 -2.10 18.62 -3.88
C ALA A 26 -0.98 19.64 -3.58
N GLU A 27 0.22 19.18 -3.19
CA GLU A 27 1.38 20.03 -2.89
C GLU A 27 1.82 20.90 -4.07
N ASP A 28 2.57 21.97 -3.79
CA ASP A 28 3.04 22.90 -4.83
C ASP A 28 3.88 22.19 -5.90
N VAL A 29 3.72 22.59 -7.16
CA VAL A 29 4.41 21.98 -8.32
C VAL A 29 5.93 22.02 -8.16
N SER A 30 6.48 23.09 -7.57
CA SER A 30 7.93 23.19 -7.34
C SER A 30 8.43 22.19 -6.30
N VAL A 31 7.60 21.81 -5.33
CA VAL A 31 7.89 20.75 -4.35
C VAL A 31 7.74 19.39 -5.04
N ARG A 32 6.61 19.16 -5.73
CA ARG A 32 6.34 17.85 -6.34
C ARG A 32 7.35 17.43 -7.41
N LYS A 33 7.87 18.40 -8.16
CA LYS A 33 8.86 18.18 -9.23
C LYS A 33 10.31 18.27 -8.76
N PHE A 34 10.54 18.64 -7.50
CA PHE A 34 11.89 18.69 -6.94
C PHE A 34 12.54 17.30 -6.96
N ARG A 35 13.84 17.27 -7.26
CA ARG A 35 14.70 16.11 -7.09
C ARG A 35 15.89 16.50 -6.24
N SER A 36 16.19 15.72 -5.21
CA SER A 36 17.39 15.93 -4.41
C SER A 36 18.66 15.61 -5.22
N ARG A 37 18.59 14.62 -6.12
CA ARG A 37 19.67 14.24 -7.06
C ARG A 37 19.14 13.85 -8.43
N PRO A 38 19.95 13.95 -9.51
CA PRO A 38 19.51 13.59 -10.87
C PRO A 38 19.01 12.15 -11.03
N ASP A 39 19.52 11.22 -10.22
CA ASP A 39 19.21 9.80 -10.23
C ASP A 39 18.09 9.39 -9.26
N GLU A 40 17.62 10.31 -8.42
CA GLU A 40 16.52 10.09 -7.47
C GLU A 40 15.17 10.51 -8.06
N TRP A 41 14.11 9.83 -7.64
CA TRP A 41 12.75 10.14 -8.06
C TRP A 41 12.26 11.45 -7.45
N SER A 42 11.51 12.24 -8.23
CA SER A 42 10.72 13.33 -7.66
C SER A 42 9.51 12.79 -6.89
N ILE A 43 8.85 13.64 -6.11
CA ILE A 43 7.58 13.28 -5.43
C ILE A 43 6.52 12.85 -6.44
N GLU A 44 6.41 13.54 -7.59
CA GLU A 44 5.49 13.14 -8.67
C GLU A 44 5.79 11.73 -9.22
N GLU A 45 7.06 11.36 -9.34
CA GLU A 45 7.46 10.01 -9.77
C GLU A 45 7.25 8.96 -8.67
N ILE A 46 7.45 9.32 -7.41
CA ILE A 46 7.15 8.44 -6.27
C ILE A 46 5.63 8.15 -6.23
N LEU A 47 4.80 9.18 -6.43
CA LEU A 47 3.33 9.02 -6.52
C LEU A 47 2.91 8.17 -7.72
N GLU A 48 3.56 8.34 -8.88
CA GLU A 48 3.34 7.50 -10.05
C GLU A 48 3.68 6.04 -9.74
N HIS A 49 4.82 5.79 -9.08
CA HIS A 49 5.23 4.46 -8.64
C HIS A 49 4.20 3.82 -7.70
N VAL A 50 3.75 4.54 -6.66
CA VAL A 50 2.72 4.04 -5.72
C VAL A 50 1.43 3.70 -6.46
N THR A 51 0.98 4.57 -7.37
CA THR A 51 -0.22 4.35 -8.19
C THR A 51 -0.09 3.07 -9.02
N LEU A 52 1.06 2.85 -9.66
CA LEU A 52 1.34 1.65 -10.48
C LEU A 52 1.42 0.39 -9.61
N ALA A 53 2.16 0.43 -8.50
CA ALA A 53 2.30 -0.70 -7.60
C ALA A 53 0.95 -1.14 -7.01
N ASN A 54 0.14 -0.19 -6.55
CA ASN A 54 -1.20 -0.43 -6.03
C ASN A 54 -2.09 -1.16 -7.05
N HIS A 55 -2.02 -0.78 -8.33
CA HIS A 55 -2.79 -1.45 -9.38
C HIS A 55 -2.53 -2.96 -9.43
N TYR A 56 -1.27 -3.37 -9.43
CA TYR A 56 -0.90 -4.79 -9.49
C TYR A 56 -1.16 -5.53 -8.18
N LEU A 57 -0.90 -4.89 -7.03
CA LEU A 57 -1.21 -5.47 -5.71
C LEU A 57 -2.72 -5.69 -5.54
N LEU A 58 -3.55 -4.77 -6.04
CA LEU A 58 -5.00 -4.91 -6.03
C LEU A 58 -5.50 -6.11 -6.84
N ILE A 59 -4.88 -6.39 -8.00
CA ILE A 59 -5.21 -7.59 -8.77
C ILE A 59 -4.99 -8.86 -7.93
N LEU A 60 -3.89 -8.91 -7.16
CA LEU A 60 -3.60 -10.04 -6.27
C LEU A 60 -4.61 -10.13 -5.11
N ILE A 61 -4.89 -9.00 -4.46
CA ILE A 61 -5.86 -8.89 -3.36
C ILE A 61 -7.24 -9.37 -3.83
N GLU A 62 -7.72 -8.90 -4.96
CA GLU A 62 -9.05 -9.24 -5.46
C GLU A 62 -9.15 -10.71 -5.89
N LYS A 63 -8.09 -11.25 -6.50
CA LYS A 63 -8.03 -12.67 -6.84
C LYS A 63 -8.08 -13.54 -5.58
N ALA A 64 -7.32 -13.17 -4.55
CA ALA A 64 -7.31 -13.88 -3.28
C ALA A 64 -8.65 -13.74 -2.53
N ARG A 65 -9.24 -12.54 -2.50
CA ARG A 65 -10.59 -12.28 -1.99
C ARG A 65 -11.65 -13.14 -2.67
N LYS A 66 -11.68 -13.15 -4.01
CA LYS A 66 -12.64 -13.98 -4.79
C LYS A 66 -12.52 -15.46 -4.42
N LYS A 67 -11.30 -15.95 -4.20
CA LYS A 67 -11.05 -17.33 -3.77
C LYS A 67 -11.51 -17.58 -2.33
N ALA A 68 -11.25 -16.64 -1.42
CA ALA A 68 -11.69 -16.70 -0.02
C ALA A 68 -13.22 -16.74 0.11
N LEU A 69 -13.93 -15.97 -0.71
CA LEU A 69 -15.39 -15.86 -0.68
C LEU A 69 -16.14 -17.00 -1.40
N LYS A 70 -15.44 -17.85 -2.17
CA LYS A 70 -16.12 -18.86 -3.01
C LYS A 70 -16.86 -19.91 -2.18
N ASN A 71 -16.24 -20.39 -1.10
CA ASN A 71 -16.80 -21.41 -0.20
C ASN A 71 -16.37 -21.06 1.24
N PRO A 72 -17.02 -20.06 1.89
CA PRO A 72 -16.66 -19.69 3.24
C PRO A 72 -17.05 -20.81 4.21
N ASP A 73 -16.09 -21.29 4.99
CA ASP A 73 -16.30 -22.25 6.07
C ASP A 73 -16.15 -21.51 7.42
N PRO A 74 -17.25 -21.23 8.14
CA PRO A 74 -17.19 -20.52 9.41
C PRO A 74 -16.31 -21.19 10.47
N SER A 75 -16.26 -22.53 10.48
CA SER A 75 -15.45 -23.26 11.45
C SER A 75 -13.96 -23.06 11.18
N ARG A 76 -13.57 -23.09 9.90
CA ARG A 76 -12.21 -22.80 9.47
C ARG A 76 -11.84 -21.34 9.65
N ILE A 77 -12.75 -20.40 9.40
CA ILE A 77 -12.52 -18.96 9.65
C ILE A 77 -12.21 -18.75 11.13
N LYS A 78 -13.01 -19.33 12.03
CA LYS A 78 -12.78 -19.25 13.47
C LYS A 78 -11.41 -19.79 13.84
N TYR A 79 -11.06 -20.98 13.35
CA TYR A 79 -9.76 -21.61 13.59
C TYR A 79 -8.58 -20.77 13.09
N GLU A 80 -8.65 -20.22 11.87
CA GLU A 80 -7.57 -19.39 11.31
C GLU A 80 -7.44 -18.03 12.02
N LEU A 81 -8.52 -17.53 12.63
CA LEU A 81 -8.51 -16.32 13.45
C LEU A 81 -7.94 -16.55 14.87
N GLU A 82 -7.87 -17.80 15.34
CA GLU A 82 -7.24 -18.13 16.61
C GLU A 82 -5.74 -17.86 16.55
N GLY A 83 -5.24 -17.01 17.45
CA GLY A 83 -3.83 -16.59 17.44
C GLY A 83 -3.43 -15.71 16.25
N TYR A 84 -4.39 -15.28 15.42
CA TYR A 84 -4.11 -14.49 14.22
C TYR A 84 -3.41 -13.17 14.51
N ARG A 85 -2.41 -12.86 13.67
CA ARG A 85 -1.68 -11.59 13.66
C ARG A 85 -1.73 -10.96 12.27
N LEU A 86 -2.26 -9.74 12.22
CA LEU A 86 -2.22 -8.92 11.01
C LEU A 86 -0.79 -8.53 10.64
N THR A 87 0.07 -8.32 11.63
CA THR A 87 1.44 -7.83 11.43
C THR A 87 2.49 -8.84 11.88
N SER A 88 3.68 -8.69 11.32
CA SER A 88 4.91 -9.36 11.75
C SER A 88 6.07 -8.37 11.59
N PRO A 89 7.21 -8.56 12.28
CA PRO A 89 8.34 -7.63 12.19
C PRO A 89 8.77 -7.34 10.74
N ARG A 90 8.88 -8.39 9.90
CA ARG A 90 9.22 -8.24 8.48
C ARG A 90 8.16 -7.48 7.69
N LEU A 91 6.88 -7.62 8.04
CA LEU A 91 5.81 -6.93 7.36
C LEU A 91 5.75 -5.44 7.76
N GLU A 92 6.13 -5.12 8.99
CA GLU A 92 6.28 -3.75 9.47
C GLU A 92 7.49 -3.05 8.83
N GLU A 93 8.60 -3.77 8.64
CA GLU A 93 9.79 -3.27 7.94
C GLU A 93 9.53 -2.84 6.49
N ILE A 94 8.46 -3.36 5.85
CA ILE A 94 8.03 -2.92 4.51
C ILE A 94 7.73 -1.41 4.51
N GLY A 95 7.14 -0.90 5.59
CA GLY A 95 6.73 0.50 5.72
C GLY A 95 7.84 1.46 6.12
N VAL A 96 9.05 0.97 6.32
CA VAL A 96 10.20 1.78 6.69
C VAL A 96 11.05 2.04 5.45
N ASN A 97 11.26 3.30 5.10
CA ASN A 97 12.11 3.66 3.98
C ASN A 97 13.56 3.19 4.22
N ASN A 98 14.22 2.71 3.16
CA ASN A 98 15.60 2.20 3.20
C ASN A 98 15.89 1.05 4.21
N SER A 99 14.88 0.38 4.76
CA SER A 99 15.05 -0.74 5.72
C SER A 99 15.73 -1.98 5.14
N PHE A 100 15.54 -2.22 3.84
CA PHE A 100 16.21 -3.27 3.07
C PHE A 100 16.25 -2.91 1.58
N PRO A 101 17.20 -3.50 0.81
CA PRO A 101 17.26 -3.33 -0.63
C PRO A 101 16.03 -3.92 -1.32
N TRP A 102 15.31 -3.11 -2.08
CA TRP A 102 14.12 -3.55 -2.79
C TRP A 102 14.10 -3.01 -4.22
N ASN A 103 14.32 -3.92 -5.17
CA ASN A 103 14.32 -3.56 -6.58
C ASN A 103 12.89 -3.42 -7.10
N CYS A 104 12.59 -2.26 -7.68
CA CYS A 104 11.32 -1.99 -8.35
C CYS A 104 11.23 -2.78 -9.68
N PRO A 105 10.18 -3.57 -9.92
CA PRO A 105 9.94 -4.19 -11.22
C PRO A 105 9.74 -3.15 -12.33
N ARG A 106 10.22 -3.43 -13.54
CA ARG A 106 10.16 -2.50 -14.70
C ARG A 106 8.77 -1.91 -14.97
N HIS A 107 7.71 -2.69 -14.81
CA HIS A 107 6.33 -2.25 -15.07
C HIS A 107 5.73 -1.38 -13.94
N MET A 108 6.42 -1.27 -12.80
CA MET A 108 6.09 -0.36 -11.69
C MET A 108 7.02 0.85 -11.65
N MET A 109 7.99 0.96 -12.57
CA MET A 109 8.84 2.13 -12.64
C MET A 109 8.05 3.35 -13.13
N PRO A 110 8.23 4.53 -12.51
CA PRO A 110 7.63 5.75 -13.00
C PRO A 110 8.18 6.11 -14.37
N THR A 111 7.36 6.80 -15.16
CA THR A 111 7.67 7.19 -16.54
C THR A 111 7.54 8.69 -16.79
N GLY A 112 7.01 9.44 -15.81
CA GLY A 112 6.66 10.84 -15.92
C GLY A 112 5.45 11.12 -16.81
N LYS A 113 4.71 10.08 -17.25
CA LYS A 113 3.62 10.22 -18.23
C LYS A 113 2.25 10.40 -17.57
N LYS A 114 2.07 9.99 -16.32
CA LYS A 114 0.80 10.20 -15.61
C LYS A 114 0.73 11.62 -15.07
N THR A 115 -0.37 12.32 -15.36
CA THR A 115 -0.65 13.62 -14.77
C THR A 115 -1.12 13.45 -13.31
N PRO A 116 -0.94 14.47 -12.45
CA PRO A 116 -1.45 14.45 -11.08
C PRO A 116 -2.95 14.11 -10.99
N ASP A 117 -3.79 14.74 -11.83
CA ASP A 117 -5.24 14.48 -11.85
C ASP A 117 -5.56 13.02 -12.19
N ARG A 118 -4.79 12.42 -13.11
CA ARG A 118 -4.95 11.02 -13.48
C ARG A 118 -4.53 10.11 -12.33
N MET A 119 -3.42 10.40 -11.66
CA MET A 119 -2.97 9.65 -10.48
C MET A 119 -4.01 9.74 -9.36
N GLN A 120 -4.56 10.92 -9.11
CA GLN A 120 -5.62 11.13 -8.12
C GLN A 120 -6.88 10.29 -8.43
N ALA A 121 -7.37 10.33 -9.66
CA ALA A 121 -8.54 9.54 -10.07
C ALA A 121 -8.29 8.02 -9.96
N GLU A 122 -7.09 7.57 -10.35
CA GLU A 122 -6.70 6.17 -10.21
C GLU A 122 -6.59 5.77 -8.72
N MET A 123 -5.96 6.58 -7.86
CA MET A 123 -5.87 6.33 -6.42
C MET A 123 -7.25 6.31 -5.74
N ALA A 124 -8.16 7.22 -6.08
CA ALA A 124 -9.53 7.20 -5.56
C ALA A 124 -10.25 5.90 -5.91
N THR A 125 -10.10 5.42 -7.16
CA THR A 125 -10.65 4.13 -7.59
C THR A 125 -10.03 2.95 -6.81
N GLN A 126 -8.72 3.00 -6.57
CA GLN A 126 -7.99 1.98 -5.80
C GLN A 126 -8.46 1.93 -4.34
N GLU A 127 -8.65 3.10 -3.73
CA GLU A 127 -9.18 3.24 -2.37
C GLU A 127 -10.58 2.64 -2.24
N THR A 128 -11.50 2.98 -3.16
CA THR A 128 -12.85 2.40 -3.19
C THR A 128 -12.81 0.87 -3.27
N ARG A 129 -11.97 0.30 -4.14
CA ARG A 129 -11.84 -1.15 -4.30
C ARG A 129 -11.28 -1.86 -3.06
N LEU A 130 -10.37 -1.21 -2.33
CA LEU A 130 -9.89 -1.72 -1.04
C LEU A 130 -11.02 -1.73 0.01
N ARG A 131 -11.78 -0.63 0.12
CA ARG A 131 -12.91 -0.52 1.05
C ARG A 131 -13.98 -1.56 0.75
N GLU A 132 -14.34 -1.74 -0.51
CA GLU A 132 -15.26 -2.80 -0.96
C GLU A 132 -14.73 -4.19 -0.60
N SER A 133 -13.44 -4.44 -0.80
CA SER A 133 -12.82 -5.71 -0.45
C SER A 133 -12.93 -6.02 1.05
N LEU A 134 -12.69 -5.02 1.91
CA LEU A 134 -12.85 -5.17 3.36
C LEU A 134 -14.31 -5.42 3.75
N SER A 135 -15.26 -4.69 3.17
CA SER A 135 -16.69 -4.86 3.45
C SER A 135 -17.22 -6.23 3.02
N MET A 136 -16.73 -6.78 1.90
CA MET A 136 -17.13 -8.12 1.45
C MET A 136 -16.58 -9.26 2.31
N MET A 137 -15.56 -9.01 3.13
CA MET A 137 -14.95 -10.02 4.01
C MET A 137 -15.21 -9.70 5.50
N GLN A 138 -16.38 -9.17 5.82
CA GLN A 138 -16.68 -8.70 7.17
C GLN A 138 -16.70 -9.80 8.25
N ASN A 139 -16.85 -11.07 7.87
CA ASN A 139 -16.90 -12.20 8.80
C ASN A 139 -15.53 -12.85 9.03
N GLY A 140 -14.46 -12.34 8.41
CA GLY A 140 -13.11 -12.88 8.55
C GLY A 140 -12.65 -13.71 7.35
N GLU A 141 -13.41 -13.77 6.26
CA GLU A 141 -13.14 -14.64 5.10
C GLU A 141 -11.73 -14.42 4.52
N GLY A 142 -11.17 -13.23 4.67
CA GLY A 142 -9.84 -12.88 4.17
C GLY A 142 -8.71 -13.80 4.65
N VAL A 143 -8.85 -14.48 5.79
CA VAL A 143 -7.83 -15.43 6.29
C VAL A 143 -7.76 -16.74 5.52
N LEU A 144 -8.81 -17.10 4.77
CA LEU A 144 -8.94 -18.42 4.13
C LEU A 144 -8.06 -18.61 2.89
N CYS A 145 -7.62 -17.51 2.28
CA CYS A 145 -6.80 -17.56 1.07
C CYS A 145 -5.46 -16.88 1.29
N ARG A 146 -4.39 -17.68 1.30
CA ARG A 146 -3.01 -17.19 1.36
C ARG A 146 -2.34 -17.27 0.00
N THR A 147 -1.64 -16.21 -0.42
CA THR A 147 -0.84 -16.13 -1.65
C THR A 147 0.61 -15.79 -1.34
N ALA A 148 1.54 -16.16 -2.24
CA ALA A 148 2.96 -16.01 -1.99
C ALA A 148 3.43 -14.57 -2.23
N MET A 149 4.19 -14.02 -1.28
CA MET A 149 4.88 -12.74 -1.36
C MET A 149 6.40 -12.98 -1.30
N SER A 150 7.09 -12.72 -2.40
CA SER A 150 8.54 -12.91 -2.50
C SER A 150 9.35 -11.76 -1.90
N VAL A 151 8.73 -10.59 -1.73
CA VAL A 151 9.38 -9.42 -1.11
C VAL A 151 9.78 -9.76 0.32
N HIS A 152 11.03 -9.45 0.67
CA HIS A 152 11.56 -9.52 2.03
C HIS A 152 11.33 -10.86 2.75
N SER A 153 11.33 -11.96 1.98
CA SER A 153 11.05 -13.30 2.50
C SER A 153 9.79 -13.37 3.40
N LEU A 154 8.74 -12.64 3.01
CA LEU A 154 7.46 -12.61 3.74
C LEU A 154 6.69 -13.94 3.66
N GLY A 155 6.98 -14.76 2.65
CA GLY A 155 6.40 -16.10 2.54
C GLY A 155 5.00 -16.05 1.96
N ARG A 156 3.97 -16.38 2.75
CA ARG A 156 2.57 -16.38 2.30
C ARG A 156 1.74 -15.46 3.18
N LEU A 157 1.04 -14.54 2.54
CA LEU A 157 0.15 -13.60 3.21
C LEU A 157 -1.31 -13.93 2.86
N ASP A 158 -2.21 -13.79 3.82
CA ASP A 158 -3.65 -13.80 3.57
C ASP A 158 -4.14 -12.46 2.98
N VAL A 159 -5.43 -12.34 2.67
CA VAL A 159 -5.97 -11.13 2.02
C VAL A 159 -5.81 -9.88 2.88
N TYR A 160 -6.02 -9.97 4.20
CA TYR A 160 -5.85 -8.83 5.11
C TYR A 160 -4.39 -8.41 5.22
N GLN A 161 -3.47 -9.38 5.31
CA GLN A 161 -2.03 -9.13 5.31
C GLN A 161 -1.54 -8.53 3.99
N TYR A 162 -2.12 -8.91 2.84
CA TYR A 162 -1.82 -8.28 1.56
C TYR A 162 -2.31 -6.83 1.48
N ILE A 163 -3.49 -6.54 2.03
CA ILE A 163 -3.97 -5.15 2.13
C ILE A 163 -3.02 -4.36 3.04
N TYR A 164 -2.64 -4.91 4.20
CA TYR A 164 -1.66 -4.27 5.08
C TYR A 164 -0.31 -4.05 4.39
N PHE A 165 0.18 -5.04 3.63
CA PHE A 165 1.40 -4.91 2.83
C PHE A 165 1.33 -3.74 1.85
N LEU A 166 0.22 -3.59 1.12
CA LEU A 166 0.02 -2.47 0.20
C LEU A 166 0.08 -1.13 0.93
N LEU A 167 -0.57 -1.03 2.09
CA LEU A 167 -0.54 0.19 2.90
C LEU A 167 0.87 0.49 3.42
N MET A 168 1.61 -0.53 3.90
CA MET A 168 3.00 -0.37 4.31
C MET A 168 3.90 0.05 3.14
N HIS A 169 3.72 -0.54 1.96
CA HIS A 169 4.43 -0.09 0.75
C HIS A 169 4.19 1.41 0.48
N ALA A 170 2.94 1.88 0.58
CA ALA A 170 2.65 3.30 0.44
C ALA A 170 3.29 4.14 1.55
N GLN A 171 3.28 3.70 2.81
CA GLN A 171 3.93 4.38 3.94
C GLN A 171 5.45 4.53 3.74
N ARG A 172 6.11 3.51 3.20
CA ARG A 172 7.53 3.58 2.81
C ARG A 172 7.80 4.75 1.88
N HIS A 173 6.94 4.92 0.89
CA HIS A 173 7.09 5.98 -0.10
C HIS A 173 6.61 7.34 0.41
N ILE A 174 5.70 7.39 1.38
CA ILE A 174 5.40 8.63 2.11
C ILE A 174 6.65 9.14 2.83
N GLN A 175 7.37 8.28 3.55
CA GLN A 175 8.65 8.66 4.17
C GLN A 175 9.68 9.15 3.14
N GLN A 176 9.76 8.50 1.97
CA GLN A 176 10.63 8.94 0.88
C GLN A 176 10.25 10.35 0.36
N MET A 177 8.95 10.65 0.25
CA MET A 177 8.46 11.98 -0.15
C MET A 177 8.79 13.05 0.90
N GLU A 178 8.63 12.73 2.19
CA GLU A 178 9.00 13.61 3.30
C GLU A 178 10.49 13.98 3.27
N GLU A 179 11.37 12.99 3.08
CA GLU A 179 12.82 13.19 2.92
C GLU A 179 13.15 14.09 1.71
N THR A 180 12.47 13.87 0.59
CA THR A 180 12.65 14.64 -0.65
C THR A 180 12.21 16.09 -0.47
N ALA A 181 11.04 16.32 0.15
CA ALA A 181 10.51 17.65 0.42
C ALA A 181 11.37 18.42 1.44
N PHE A 182 11.92 17.74 2.45
CA PHE A 182 12.85 18.34 3.40
C PHE A 182 14.09 18.88 2.69
N GLY A 183 14.66 18.13 1.75
CA GLY A 183 15.75 18.60 0.89
C GLY A 183 15.40 19.86 0.08
N CYS A 184 14.18 19.93 -0.47
CA CYS A 184 13.67 21.10 -1.18
C CYS A 184 13.65 22.35 -0.30
N ASN A 185 13.15 22.22 0.93
CA ASN A 185 13.00 23.33 1.87
C ASN A 185 14.35 23.88 2.36
N ILE A 186 15.38 23.03 2.47
CA ILE A 186 16.74 23.50 2.80
C ILE A 186 17.28 24.38 1.67
N ILE A 187 17.17 23.94 0.42
CA ILE A 187 17.68 24.68 -0.74
C ILE A 187 16.95 26.00 -0.95
N LYS A 188 15.64 26.05 -0.69
CA LYS A 188 14.87 27.30 -0.79
C LYS A 188 15.24 28.35 0.29
N ARG A 189 15.94 27.94 1.36
CA ARG A 189 16.33 28.83 2.48
C ARG A 189 17.81 29.23 2.44
N SER A 190 18.61 28.64 1.56
CA SER A 190 20.03 28.96 1.30
C SER A 190 20.18 29.96 0.15
#